data_AF-A0A255TN17-F1
#
_entry.id   AF-A0A255TN17-F1
#
_cell.length_a   1.000
_cell.length_b   1.000
_cell.length_c   1.000
_cell.angle_alpha   90.00
_cell.angle_beta   90.00
_cell.angle_gamma   90.00
#
_symmetry.space_group_name_H-M   'P 1'
#
loop_
_entity.id
_entity.type
_entity.pdbx_description
1 polymer ?
#
loop_
_entity_poly.entity_id
_entity_poly.type
_entity_poly.pdbx_seq_one_letter_code
_entity_poly.pdbx_strand_id
1 'polypeptide(L)' 'MDNKWLTMVGNTLLKCSVEAKGQIMLSEGYTKIIYGAFEHCEQITKVTLPSTIATIGAGAFRGCI' A
#
# COMPACT_ATOMS: atom_id res chain seq x y z
N MET A 1 -2.26 -12.51 -9.64
CA MET A 1 -1.36 -11.48 -9.07
C MET A 1 -2.23 -10.73 -8.09
N ASP A 2 -2.50 -11.38 -6.98
CA ASP A 2 -3.52 -10.94 -6.06
C ASP A 2 -2.81 -10.39 -4.86
N ASN A 3 -3.02 -9.10 -4.62
CA ASN A 3 -2.45 -8.37 -3.51
C ASN A 3 -3.12 -8.91 -2.23
N LYS A 4 -2.70 -10.11 -1.80
CA LYS A 4 -3.36 -10.92 -0.76
C LYS A 4 -3.56 -10.16 0.55
N TRP A 5 -2.74 -9.15 0.78
CA TRP A 5 -2.74 -8.35 2.00
C TRP A 5 -3.34 -6.95 1.84
N LEU A 6 -3.82 -6.57 0.64
CA LEU A 6 -4.32 -5.21 0.40
C LEU A 6 -5.84 -5.20 0.23
N THR A 7 -6.49 -4.27 0.91
CA THR A 7 -7.90 -3.92 0.70
C THR A 7 -7.99 -2.71 -0.22
N MET A 8 -8.75 -2.88 -1.30
CA MET A 8 -8.81 -1.95 -2.43
C MET A 8 -10.25 -1.68 -2.81
N VAL A 9 -10.57 -0.43 -3.16
CA VAL A 9 -11.83 -0.07 -3.80
C VAL A 9 -11.53 0.83 -4.99
N GLY A 10 -11.90 0.36 -6.19
CA GLY A 10 -11.52 1.00 -7.44
C GLY A 10 -10.00 1.24 -7.50
N ASN A 11 -9.62 2.48 -7.73
CA ASN A 11 -8.23 2.90 -7.92
C ASN A 11 -7.56 3.36 -6.61
N THR A 12 -8.16 3.07 -5.45
CA THR A 12 -7.72 3.55 -4.13
C THR A 12 -7.28 2.41 -3.21
N LEU A 13 -6.09 2.57 -2.60
CA LEU A 13 -5.57 1.71 -1.54
C LEU A 13 -6.12 2.14 -0.20
N LEU A 14 -6.83 1.23 0.47
CA LEU A 14 -7.48 1.50 1.76
C LEU A 14 -6.65 0.97 2.94
N LYS A 15 -6.16 -0.26 2.84
CA LYS A 15 -5.50 -0.91 3.97
C LYS A 15 -4.57 -2.03 3.53
N CYS A 16 -3.49 -2.19 4.28
CA CYS A 16 -2.56 -3.30 4.28
C CYS A 16 -2.80 -4.14 5.54
N SER A 17 -2.80 -5.46 5.40
CA SER A 17 -2.81 -6.39 6.53
C SER A 17 -1.46 -6.37 7.22
N VAL A 18 -1.43 -6.35 8.55
CA VAL A 18 -0.19 -6.43 9.36
C VAL A 18 0.57 -7.73 9.15
N GLU A 19 -0.08 -8.75 8.57
CA GLU A 19 0.56 -10.01 8.15
C GLU A 19 1.31 -9.88 6.80
N ALA A 20 1.23 -8.73 6.14
CA ALA A 20 1.95 -8.45 4.91
C ALA A 20 3.44 -8.50 5.17
N LYS A 21 4.15 -9.30 4.38
CA LYS A 21 5.59 -9.48 4.51
C LYS A 21 6.29 -9.50 3.15
N GLY A 22 7.51 -8.99 3.13
CA GLY A 22 8.33 -8.94 1.92
C GLY A 22 7.96 -7.77 1.02
N GLN A 23 7.89 -8.01 -0.29
CA GLN A 23 7.75 -6.96 -1.28
C GLN A 23 6.30 -6.84 -1.77
N ILE A 24 5.78 -5.62 -1.82
CA ILE A 24 4.49 -5.29 -2.43
C ILE A 24 4.75 -4.53 -3.72
N MET A 25 4.14 -5.01 -4.80
CA MET A 25 4.17 -4.36 -6.11
C MET A 25 2.75 -3.97 -6.49
N LEU A 26 2.53 -2.67 -6.66
CA LEU A 26 1.25 -2.13 -7.09
C LEU A 26 1.26 -1.96 -8.62
N SER A 27 0.26 -2.50 -9.29
CA SER A 27 0.08 -2.36 -10.73
C SER A 27 -0.38 -0.96 -11.12
N GLU A 28 -0.10 -0.56 -12.36
CA GLU A 28 -0.65 0.67 -12.94
C GLU A 28 -2.18 0.72 -12.82
N GLY A 29 -2.72 1.93 -12.67
CA GLY A 29 -4.15 2.17 -12.52
C GLY A 29 -4.56 2.53 -11.08
N TYR A 30 -3.73 2.26 -10.07
CA TYR A 30 -3.96 2.85 -8.74
C TYR A 30 -3.52 4.32 -8.73
N THR A 31 -4.35 5.19 -8.16
CA THR A 31 -4.12 6.64 -8.15
C THR A 31 -4.00 7.22 -6.75
N LYS A 32 -4.48 6.49 -5.74
CA LYS A 32 -4.56 7.01 -4.36
C LYS A 32 -4.18 5.97 -3.31
N ILE A 33 -3.39 6.40 -2.35
CA ILE A 33 -3.10 5.70 -1.09
C ILE A 33 -3.67 6.56 0.04
N ILE A 34 -4.58 6.01 0.86
CA ILE A 34 -5.21 6.81 1.93
C ILE A 34 -4.30 6.96 3.16
N TYR A 35 -4.75 7.78 4.11
CA TYR A 35 -4.13 7.93 5.43
C TYR A 35 -3.93 6.56 6.08
N GLY A 36 -2.71 6.29 6.55
CA GLY A 36 -2.39 5.04 7.27
C GLY A 36 -2.56 3.75 6.47
N ALA A 37 -2.62 3.78 5.13
CA ALA A 37 -2.92 2.58 4.34
C ALA A 37 -1.94 1.41 4.58
N PHE A 38 -0.68 1.67 4.91
CA PHE A 38 0.35 0.70 5.29
C PHE A 38 0.85 0.91 6.73
N GLU A 39 0.05 1.56 7.58
CA GLU A 39 0.43 1.80 8.97
C GLU A 39 0.69 0.48 9.70
N HIS A 40 1.85 0.37 10.35
CA HIS A 40 2.32 -0.82 11.07
C HIS A 40 2.48 -2.10 10.22
N CYS A 41 2.63 -2.01 8.90
CA CYS A 41 3.06 -3.14 8.07
C CYS A 41 4.59 -3.35 8.17
N GLU A 42 5.07 -3.76 9.36
CA GLU A 42 6.49 -3.84 9.74
C GLU A 42 7.29 -4.91 9.00
N GLN A 43 6.64 -5.95 8.47
CA GLN A 43 7.32 -7.02 7.75
C GLN A 43 7.49 -6.74 6.25
N ILE A 44 6.96 -5.62 5.76
CA ILE A 44 7.17 -5.19 4.37
C ILE A 44 8.57 -4.59 4.24
N THR A 45 9.36 -5.12 3.32
CA THR A 45 10.73 -4.64 3.05
C THR A 45 10.80 -3.73 1.83
N LYS A 46 9.77 -3.72 0.98
CA LYS A 46 9.70 -2.87 -0.22
C LYS A 46 8.27 -2.66 -0.67
N VAL A 47 7.94 -1.42 -1.03
CA VAL A 47 6.72 -1.09 -1.77
C VAL A 47 7.11 -0.42 -3.08
N THR A 48 6.78 -1.06 -4.20
CA THR A 48 6.94 -0.47 -5.53
C THR A 48 5.63 0.20 -5.93
N LEU A 49 5.65 1.53 -6.05
CA LEU A 49 4.50 2.33 -6.45
C LEU A 49 4.47 2.50 -7.98
N PRO A 50 3.29 2.41 -8.63
CA PRO A 50 3.15 2.68 -10.05
C PRO A 50 3.24 4.18 -10.31
N SER A 51 3.53 4.52 -11.56
CA SER A 51 3.65 5.91 -11.99
C SER A 51 2.32 6.69 -11.89
N THR A 52 1.18 5.97 -11.88
CA THR A 52 -0.15 6.58 -11.76
C THR A 52 -0.53 7.06 -10.36
N ILE A 53 0.26 6.80 -9.31
CA ILE A 53 -0.06 7.30 -7.95
C ILE A 53 0.01 8.83 -7.94
N ALA A 54 -1.14 9.46 -7.72
CA ALA A 54 -1.29 10.92 -7.64
C ALA A 54 -1.41 11.43 -6.21
N THR A 55 -1.83 10.58 -5.26
CA THR A 55 -2.04 11.00 -3.87
C THR A 55 -1.56 9.94 -2.89
N ILE A 56 -0.76 10.36 -1.92
CA ILE A 56 -0.34 9.56 -0.77
C ILE A 56 -0.82 10.28 0.49
N GLY A 57 -1.67 9.62 1.28
CA GLY A 57 -2.21 10.15 2.52
C GLY A 57 -1.13 10.29 3.59
N ALA A 58 -1.35 11.21 4.53
CA ALA A 58 -0.44 11.39 5.65
C ALA A 58 -0.28 10.08 6.44
N GLY A 59 0.94 9.79 6.89
CA GLY A 59 1.23 8.57 7.64
C GLY A 59 0.95 7.27 6.89
N ALA A 60 0.79 7.28 5.56
CA ALA A 60 0.49 6.08 4.78
C ALA A 60 1.46 4.92 5.04
N PHE A 61 2.70 5.20 5.44
CA PHE A 61 3.74 4.21 5.78
C PHE A 61 4.25 4.37 7.22
N ARG A 62 3.40 4.89 8.12
CA ARG A 62 3.79 5.11 9.52
C ARG A 62 4.11 3.77 10.19
N GLY A 63 5.30 3.65 10.75
CA GLY A 63 5.74 2.41 11.40
C GLY A 63 6.13 1.28 10.44
N CYS A 64 6.29 1.55 9.14
CA CYS A 64 7.08 0.68 8.27
C CYS A 64 8.58 0.89 8.55
N ILE A 65 9.38 -0.17 8.50
CA ILE A 65 10.83 -0.16 8.79
C ILE A 65 11.69 -0.56 7.59
#